data_AF-A0A7K9GGR7-F1
#
_entry.id   AF-A0A7K9GGR7-F1
#
_cell.length_a   1.000
_cell.length_b   1.000
_cell.length_c   1.000
_cell.angle_alpha   90.00
_cell.angle_beta   90.00
_cell.angle_gamma   90.00
#
_symmetry.space_group_name_H-M   'P 1'
#
loop_
_entity.id
_entity.type
_entity.pdbx_description
1 polymer ?
#
loop_
_entity_poly.entity_id
_entity_poly.type
_entity_poly.pdbx_seq_one_letter_code
_entity_poly.pdbx_strand_id
1 'polypeptide(L)' 'DVTLASQEAVFVLARATELFVETIAKDAYVYAQQGKRKTLQRKDLDNAIEAIDEFAFLE' A
#
# COMPACT_ATOMS: atom_id res chain seq x y z
N ASP A 1 22.23 -7.49 8.70
CA ASP A 1 22.32 -6.18 8.01
C ASP A 1 22.59 -6.33 6.54
N VAL A 2 21.98 -5.46 5.75
CA VAL A 2 22.30 -5.32 4.33
C VAL A 2 23.52 -4.43 4.22
N THR A 3 24.63 -4.98 3.71
CA THR A 3 25.92 -4.26 3.61
C THR A 3 26.24 -3.76 2.20
N LEU A 4 25.54 -4.28 1.18
CA LEU A 4 25.69 -3.91 -0.22
C LEU A 4 24.31 -4.01 -0.92
N ALA A 5 24.04 -3.10 -1.86
CA ALA A 5 22.85 -3.13 -2.73
C ALA A 5 23.26 -2.78 -4.17
N SER A 6 22.71 -3.50 -5.16
CA SER A 6 22.96 -3.20 -6.57
C SER A 6 22.09 -2.03 -7.04
N GLN A 7 22.50 -1.35 -8.12
CA GLN A 7 21.69 -0.30 -8.75
C GLN A 7 20.34 -0.84 -9.25
N GLU A 8 20.32 -2.07 -9.74
CA GLU A 8 19.10 -2.76 -10.18
C GLU A 8 18.12 -2.97 -9.03
N ALA A 9 18.61 -3.35 -7.84
CA ALA A 9 17.76 -3.50 -6.66
C ALA A 9 17.10 -2.17 -6.27
N VAL A 10 17.84 -1.06 -6.33
CA VAL A 10 17.30 0.29 -6.07
C VAL A 10 16.21 0.65 -7.09
N PHE A 11 16.45 0.38 -8.38
CA PHE A 11 15.48 0.65 -9.44
C PHE A 11 14.18 -0.16 -9.27
N VAL A 12 14.30 -1.46 -9.00
CA VAL A 12 13.15 -2.35 -8.80
C VAL A 12 12.36 -1.93 -7.57
N LEU A 13 13.03 -1.59 -6.46
CA LEU A 13 12.36 -1.11 -5.25
C LEU A 13 11.58 0.18 -5.49
N ALA A 14 12.13 1.12 -6.26
CA ALA A 14 11.41 2.35 -6.60
C ALA A 14 10.10 2.05 -7.34
N ARG A 15 10.14 1.17 -8.34
CA ARG A 15 8.95 0.76 -9.10
C ARG A 15 7.97 -0.07 -8.27
N ALA A 16 8.46 -0.98 -7.45
CA ALA A 16 7.63 -1.79 -6.57
C ALA A 16 6.92 -0.91 -5.53
N THR A 17 7.61 0.11 -4.99
CA THR A 17 7.02 1.06 -4.04
C THR A 17 5.95 1.92 -4.71
N GLU A 18 6.18 2.39 -5.95
CA GLU A 18 5.17 3.11 -6.73
C GLU A 18 3.88 2.28 -6.90
N LEU A 19 4.02 1.02 -7.36
CA LEU A 19 2.90 0.11 -7.53
C LEU A 19 2.22 -0.23 -6.20
N PHE A 20 2.99 -0.45 -5.14
CA PHE A 20 2.46 -0.76 -3.81
C PHE A 20 1.58 0.39 -3.28
N VAL A 21 2.08 1.63 -3.35
CA VAL A 21 1.33 2.82 -2.91
C VAL A 21 0.07 3.02 -3.76
N GLU A 22 0.16 2.85 -5.08
CA GLU A 22 -0.99 2.97 -5.97
C GLU A 22 -2.09 1.95 -5.66
N THR A 23 -1.71 0.68 -5.49
CA THR A 23 -2.63 -0.42 -5.20
C THR A 23 -3.35 -0.19 -3.86
N ILE A 24 -2.59 -0.01 -2.78
CA ILE A 24 -3.19 0.13 -1.44
C ILE A 24 -4.05 1.39 -1.33
N ALA A 25 -3.68 2.49 -2.01
CA ALA A 25 -4.47 3.72 -2.02
C ALA A 25 -5.80 3.53 -2.77
N LYS A 26 -5.81 2.80 -3.88
CA LYS A 26 -7.04 2.48 -4.63
C LYS A 26 -7.96 1.59 -3.82
N ASP A 27 -7.43 0.55 -3.20
CA ASP A 27 -8.21 -0.40 -2.38
C ASP A 27 -8.79 0.30 -1.16
N ALA A 28 -7.98 1.09 -0.44
CA ALA A 28 -8.46 1.91 0.68
C ALA A 28 -9.53 2.93 0.23
N TYR A 29 -9.40 3.52 -0.96
CA TYR A 29 -10.39 4.47 -1.46
C TYR A 29 -11.76 3.83 -1.71
N VAL A 30 -11.84 2.53 -2.01
CA VAL A 30 -13.11 1.79 -2.10
C VAL A 30 -13.89 1.90 -0.77
N TYR A 31 -13.22 1.75 0.38
CA TYR A 31 -13.86 1.90 1.71
C TYR A 31 -14.29 3.34 1.99
N ALA A 32 -13.52 4.33 1.53
CA ALA A 32 -13.92 5.73 1.61
C ALA A 32 -15.23 5.98 0.83
N GLN A 33 -15.33 5.42 -0.39
CA GLN A 33 -16.51 5.54 -1.25
C GLN A 33 -17.73 4.82 -0.68
N GLN A 34 -17.56 3.65 -0.06
CA GLN A 34 -18.64 2.96 0.67
C GLN A 34 -19.20 3.84 1.80
N GLY A 35 -18.34 4.61 2.47
CA GLY A 35 -18.74 5.62 3.44
C GLY A 35 -19.27 6.93 2.84
N LYS A 36 -19.51 7.00 1.52
CA LYS A 36 -19.89 8.22 0.77
C LYS A 36 -18.94 9.40 0.96
N ARG A 37 -17.67 9.14 1.26
CA ARG A 37 -16.63 10.14 1.45
C ARG A 37 -15.75 10.22 0.21
N LYS A 38 -15.18 11.41 -0.01
CA LYS A 38 -14.14 11.67 -1.03
C LYS A 38 -12.75 11.83 -0.42
N THR A 39 -12.68 11.99 0.90
CA THR A 39 -11.45 12.09 1.66
C THR A 39 -11.11 10.71 2.23
N LEU A 40 -9.97 10.17 1.82
CA LEU A 40 -9.39 8.95 2.38
C LEU A 40 -9.01 9.21 3.84
N GLN A 41 -9.35 8.27 4.72
CA GLN A 41 -9.04 8.32 6.15
C GLN A 41 -8.22 7.10 6.55
N ARG A 42 -7.52 7.19 7.69
CA ARG A 42 -6.68 6.09 8.19
C ARG A 42 -7.43 4.76 8.31
N LYS A 43 -8.66 4.80 8.84
CA LYS A 43 -9.54 3.61 8.96
C LYS A 43 -9.82 2.91 7.63
N ASP A 44 -9.80 3.63 6.51
CA ASP A 44 -10.03 3.03 5.19
C ASP A 44 -8.82 2.21 4.74
N LEU A 45 -7.63 2.65 5.14
CA LEU A 45 -6.39 1.92 4.95
C LEU A 45 -6.35 0.69 5.85
N ASP A 46 -6.72 0.84 7.13
CA ASP A 46 -6.77 -0.27 8.08
C ASP A 46 -7.74 -1.37 7.57
N ASN A 47 -8.92 -0.99 7.08
CA ASN A 47 -9.86 -1.94 6.46
C ASN A 47 -9.31 -2.65 5.21
N ALA A 48 -8.50 -1.95 4.39
CA ALA A 48 -7.88 -2.55 3.21
C ALA A 48 -6.75 -3.52 3.57
N ILE A 49 -5.98 -3.21 4.62
CA ILE A 49 -4.94 -4.08 5.16
C ILE A 49 -5.56 -5.37 5.71
N GLU A 50 -6.59 -5.26 6.55
CA GLU A 50 -7.28 -6.42 7.15
C GLU A 50 -7.95 -7.33 6.10
N ALA A 51 -8.26 -6.81 4.91
CA ALA A 51 -8.95 -7.56 3.86
C ALA A 51 -8.03 -8.31 2.89
N ILE A 52 -6.72 -8.04 2.90
CA ILE A 52 -5.77 -8.54 1.90
C ILE A 52 -4.61 -9.22 2.63
N ASP A 53 -4.49 -10.54 2.48
CA ASP A 53 -3.48 -11.37 3.16
C ASP A 53 -2.04 -10.94 2.79
N GLU A 54 -1.83 -10.49 1.54
CA GLU A 54 -0.55 -9.95 1.07
C GLU A 54 -0.10 -8.68 1.83
N PHE A 55 -1.02 -8.01 2.54
CA PHE A 55 -0.73 -6.85 3.38
C PHE A 55 -0.53 -7.18 4.86
N ALA A 56 -0.52 -8.45 5.27
CA ALA A 56 -0.32 -8.87 6.66
C ALA A 56 1.00 -8.35 7.30
N PHE A 57 2.00 -7.98 6.49
CA PHE A 57 3.24 -7.36 6.98
C PHE A 57 3.06 -5.92 7.51
N LEU A 58 1.86 -5.34 7.38
CA LEU A 58 1.49 -3.99 7.83
C LEU A 58 0.58 -3.98 9.07
N GLU A 59 0.17 -5.15 9.57
CA GLU A 59 -0.62 -5.29 10.81
C GLU A 59 0.16 -4.87 12.06
#